data_AF-A0A1D1YHP7-F1
#
_entry.id   AF-A0A1D1YHP7-F1
#
_cell.length_a   1.000
_cell.length_b   1.000
_cell.length_c   1.000
_cell.angle_alpha   90.00
_cell.angle_beta   90.00
_cell.angle_gamma   90.00
#
_symmetry.space_group_name_H-M   'P 1'
#
loop_
_entity.id
_entity.type
_entity.pdbx_description
1 polymer ?
#
loop_
_entity_poly.entity_id
_entity_poly.type
_entity_poly.pdbx_seq_one_letter_code
_entity_poly.pdbx_strand_id
1 'polypeptide(L)'
;DSAEGSDDDDNWAVDTSAEAVAERMKDLSIDVDDEHEGEPHELLDEWLKENAVAKNNDIYKKIKELGLSKESDLVLKYLVLNLFPEDVQNIEKQISKRVKLYQKFITDADDQLALLGAIEVFLTQRKELLESKTLGIILMSYYQNDLLEEEVFQAWIEGSDSSKYRSLFKRNASVTYVDKAINKDIRDKAKPFAKWLEEAEEDDEDEE
;
A
#
# COMPACT_ATOMS: atom_id res chain seq x y z
N ASP A 1 -14.68 -22.90 41.69
CA ASP A 1 -14.91 -24.08 40.85
C ASP A 1 -15.42 -23.58 39.51
N SER A 2 -14.64 -23.84 38.45
CA SER A 2 -14.95 -23.75 36.99
C SER A 2 -15.14 -22.33 36.39
N ALA A 3 -14.30 -21.76 35.49
CA ALA A 3 -13.87 -22.14 34.10
C ALA A 3 -15.07 -22.17 33.12
N GLU A 4 -15.15 -21.64 31.88
CA GLU A 4 -14.26 -21.22 30.76
C GLU A 4 -15.01 -20.14 29.90
N GLY A 5 -14.37 -19.28 29.07
CA GLY A 5 -14.11 -19.45 27.62
C GLY A 5 -15.33 -19.09 26.74
N SER A 6 -15.30 -18.49 25.53
CA SER A 6 -14.29 -17.98 24.60
C SER A 6 -15.04 -17.36 23.38
N ASP A 7 -14.37 -16.50 22.61
CA ASP A 7 -14.55 -16.18 21.17
C ASP A 7 -15.89 -15.64 20.61
N ASP A 8 -15.87 -14.36 20.20
CA ASP A 8 -16.86 -13.71 19.33
C ASP A 8 -16.14 -13.32 18.02
N ASP A 9 -15.90 -14.31 17.16
CA ASP A 9 -15.20 -14.18 15.86
C ASP A 9 -16.04 -14.81 14.72
N ASP A 10 -17.32 -14.45 14.64
CA ASP A 10 -18.26 -15.04 13.66
C ASP A 10 -19.22 -13.98 13.06
N ASN A 11 -18.65 -13.00 12.34
CA ASN A 11 -19.43 -12.18 11.40
C ASN A 11 -18.86 -12.21 9.97
N TRP A 12 -18.53 -13.42 9.50
CA TRP A 12 -18.17 -13.70 8.11
C TRP A 12 -19.03 -14.81 7.49
N ALA A 13 -20.34 -14.76 7.73
CA ALA A 13 -21.32 -15.58 7.02
C ALA A 13 -22.47 -14.70 6.52
N VAL A 14 -22.39 -14.24 5.26
CA VAL A 14 -23.53 -13.62 4.57
C VAL A 14 -24.24 -14.69 3.74
N ASP A 15 -25.51 -14.89 4.12
CA ASP A 15 -26.60 -15.61 3.48
C ASP A 15 -26.47 -15.76 1.95
N THR A 16 -26.41 -17.00 1.47
CA THR A 16 -26.52 -17.36 0.04
C THR A 16 -27.89 -18.00 -0.22
N SER A 17 -28.93 -17.18 -0.37
CA SER A 17 -30.19 -17.64 -0.97
C SER A 17 -29.96 -17.92 -2.47
N ALA A 18 -29.94 -19.20 -2.82
CA ALA A 18 -29.48 -19.78 -4.08
C ALA A 18 -30.31 -19.46 -5.34
N GLU A 19 -31.42 -18.71 -5.24
CA GLU A 19 -32.38 -18.59 -6.35
C GLU A 19 -32.15 -17.36 -7.25
N ALA A 20 -31.36 -16.36 -6.81
CA ALA A 20 -31.04 -15.15 -7.60
C ALA A 20 -29.66 -15.17 -8.28
N VAL A 21 -28.88 -16.25 -8.11
CA VAL A 21 -27.51 -16.38 -8.68
C VAL A 21 -27.52 -16.97 -10.09
N ALA A 22 -28.56 -17.73 -10.44
CA ALA A 22 -28.67 -18.37 -11.75
C ALA A 22 -28.95 -17.40 -12.90
N GLU A 23 -29.65 -16.29 -12.65
CA GLU A 23 -29.94 -15.28 -13.68
C GLU A 23 -28.77 -14.30 -13.96
N ARG A 24 -27.74 -14.27 -13.10
CA ARG A 24 -26.49 -13.53 -13.38
C ARG A 24 -25.39 -14.37 -14.03
N MET A 25 -25.45 -15.69 -13.93
CA MET A 25 -24.48 -16.57 -14.59
C MET A 25 -24.72 -16.71 -16.10
N LYS A 26 -25.90 -16.31 -16.60
CA LYS A 26 -26.23 -16.39 -18.02
C LYS A 26 -25.85 -15.16 -18.84
N ASP A 27 -25.38 -14.09 -18.18
CA ASP A 27 -24.84 -12.87 -18.81
C ASP A 27 -23.31 -12.83 -18.79
N LEU A 28 -22.66 -13.89 -18.27
CA LEU A 28 -21.21 -14.07 -18.21
C LEU A 28 -20.66 -14.95 -19.34
N SER A 29 -21.48 -15.31 -20.34
CA SER A 29 -20.94 -15.70 -21.65
C SER A 29 -20.64 -14.43 -22.45
N ILE A 30 -19.75 -13.60 -21.91
CA ILE A 30 -19.06 -12.59 -22.69
C ILE A 30 -18.02 -13.36 -23.48
N ASP A 31 -18.18 -13.35 -24.80
CA ASP A 31 -17.21 -13.83 -25.77
C ASP A 31 -15.80 -13.38 -25.34
N VAL A 32 -14.96 -14.35 -24.99
CA VAL A 32 -13.54 -14.13 -24.69
C VAL A 32 -12.82 -14.01 -26.04
N ASP A 33 -13.16 -12.96 -26.77
CA ASP A 33 -12.48 -12.53 -27.98
C ASP A 33 -12.31 -11.02 -27.89
N ASP A 34 -11.57 -10.60 -26.87
CA ASP A 34 -11.00 -9.26 -26.82
C ASP A 34 -9.54 -9.39 -26.42
N GLU A 35 -8.74 -9.57 -27.46
CA GLU A 35 -7.30 -9.50 -27.52
C GLU A 35 -6.87 -8.09 -27.08
N HIS A 36 -6.96 -7.78 -25.79
CA HIS A 36 -6.34 -6.58 -25.24
C HIS A 36 -4.82 -6.75 -25.33
N GLU A 37 -4.24 -6.28 -26.44
CA GLU A 37 -2.80 -6.26 -26.78
C GLU A 37 -1.96 -5.33 -25.86
N GLY A 38 -2.19 -5.38 -24.54
CA GLY A 38 -1.43 -4.61 -23.54
C GLY A 38 -0.67 -5.53 -22.59
N GLU A 39 0.52 -5.10 -22.16
CA GLU A 39 1.22 -5.78 -21.07
C GLU A 39 0.33 -5.77 -19.80
N PRO A 40 0.27 -6.85 -19.00
CA PRO A 40 -0.67 -6.95 -17.87
C PRO A 40 -0.64 -5.76 -16.90
N HIS A 41 0.53 -5.14 -16.77
CA HIS A 41 0.80 -3.96 -15.95
C HIS A 41 0.13 -2.70 -16.48
N GLU A 42 0.16 -2.50 -17.80
CA GLU A 42 -0.50 -1.37 -18.47
C GLU A 42 -2.03 -1.51 -18.38
N LEU A 43 -2.53 -2.75 -18.54
CA LEU A 43 -3.96 -3.04 -18.38
C LEU A 43 -4.45 -2.77 -16.95
N LEU A 44 -3.62 -3.06 -15.93
CA LEU A 44 -3.95 -2.73 -14.55
C LEU A 44 -3.99 -1.20 -14.34
N ASP A 45 -3.00 -0.48 -14.87
CA ASP A 45 -2.89 0.97 -14.74
C ASP A 45 -4.10 1.69 -15.37
N GLU A 46 -4.45 1.33 -16.61
CA GLU A 46 -5.61 1.89 -17.31
C GLU A 46 -6.91 1.57 -16.57
N TRP A 47 -7.09 0.31 -16.17
CA TRP A 47 -8.29 -0.10 -15.44
C TRP A 47 -8.43 0.65 -14.12
N LEU A 48 -7.35 0.86 -13.37
CA LEU A 48 -7.39 1.61 -12.10
C LEU A 48 -7.74 3.09 -12.31
N LYS A 49 -7.27 3.73 -13.39
CA LYS A 49 -7.63 5.12 -13.73
C LYS A 49 -9.12 5.26 -13.99
N GLU A 50 -9.70 4.32 -14.73
CA GLU A 50 -11.14 4.30 -15.03
C GLU A 50 -11.99 3.91 -13.82
N ASN A 51 -11.42 3.15 -12.89
CA ASN A 51 -12.11 2.55 -11.75
C ASN A 51 -11.55 3.00 -10.40
N ALA A 52 -11.13 4.27 -10.27
CA ALA A 52 -10.49 4.80 -9.05
C ALA A 52 -11.35 4.65 -7.77
N VAL A 53 -12.67 4.58 -7.92
CA VAL A 53 -13.65 4.39 -6.84
C VAL A 53 -14.05 2.93 -6.60
N ALA A 54 -13.48 1.97 -7.35
CA ALA A 54 -13.79 0.55 -7.19
C ALA A 54 -13.49 0.05 -5.78
N LYS A 55 -14.23 -0.98 -5.36
CA LYS A 55 -14.04 -1.60 -4.04
C LYS A 55 -12.75 -2.42 -4.04
N ASN A 56 -12.13 -2.54 -2.87
CA ASN A 56 -10.87 -3.29 -2.70
C ASN A 56 -10.97 -4.73 -3.24
N ASN A 57 -12.12 -5.39 -3.09
CA ASN A 57 -12.33 -6.75 -3.60
C ASN A 57 -12.31 -6.82 -5.13
N ASP A 58 -12.84 -5.82 -5.82
CA ASP A 58 -12.90 -5.80 -7.28
C ASP A 58 -11.51 -5.52 -7.86
N ILE A 59 -10.76 -4.60 -7.22
CA ILE A 59 -9.36 -4.33 -7.55
C ILE A 59 -8.51 -5.60 -7.36
N TYR A 60 -8.67 -6.30 -6.23
CA TYR A 60 -7.92 -7.52 -5.96
C TYR A 60 -8.26 -8.66 -6.93
N LYS A 61 -9.52 -8.78 -7.36
CA LYS A 61 -9.91 -9.74 -8.41
C LYS A 61 -9.25 -9.40 -9.75
N LYS A 62 -9.27 -8.12 -10.15
CA LYS A 62 -8.62 -7.68 -11.39
C LYS A 62 -7.12 -7.98 -11.40
N ILE A 63 -6.42 -7.74 -10.30
CA ILE A 63 -4.99 -8.08 -10.15
C ILE A 63 -4.74 -9.59 -10.30
N LYS A 64 -5.66 -10.43 -9.78
CA LYS A 64 -5.59 -11.89 -9.95
C LYS A 64 -5.86 -12.33 -11.39
N GLU A 65 -6.86 -11.74 -12.03
CA GLU A 65 -7.21 -12.02 -13.43
C GLU A 65 -6.05 -11.71 -14.38
N LEU A 66 -5.32 -10.62 -14.10
CA LEU A 66 -4.13 -10.21 -14.85
C LEU A 66 -2.86 -11.00 -14.49
N GLY A 67 -2.92 -11.92 -13.51
CA GLY A 67 -1.77 -12.75 -13.12
C GLY A 67 -0.69 -12.03 -12.29
N LEU A 68 -0.95 -10.81 -11.82
CA LEU A 68 0.03 -9.93 -11.18
C LEU A 68 0.22 -10.16 -9.67
N SER A 69 -0.42 -11.18 -9.10
CA SER A 69 -0.46 -11.38 -7.64
C SER A 69 0.90 -11.64 -6.98
N LYS A 70 1.93 -11.99 -7.76
CA LYS A 70 3.30 -12.21 -7.26
C LYS A 70 4.23 -11.01 -7.47
N GLU A 71 3.76 -9.98 -8.15
CA GLU A 71 4.52 -8.78 -8.50
C GLU A 71 4.13 -7.63 -7.55
N SER A 72 4.25 -7.90 -6.25
CA SER A 72 3.78 -7.03 -5.16
C SER A 72 4.25 -5.59 -5.31
N ASP A 73 5.52 -5.38 -5.67
CA ASP A 73 6.13 -4.06 -5.82
C ASP A 73 5.53 -3.24 -6.97
N LEU A 74 5.28 -3.87 -8.13
CA LEU A 74 4.66 -3.20 -9.27
C LEU A 74 3.17 -2.97 -9.02
N VAL A 75 2.49 -3.93 -8.40
CA VAL A 75 1.09 -3.77 -7.98
C VAL A 75 0.98 -2.60 -6.99
N LEU A 76 1.80 -2.55 -5.94
CA LEU A 76 1.80 -1.46 -4.95
C LEU A 76 2.05 -0.11 -5.62
N LYS A 77 2.96 -0.04 -6.59
CA LYS A 77 3.19 1.16 -7.41
C LYS A 77 1.90 1.62 -8.09
N TYR A 78 1.21 0.76 -8.83
CA TYR A 78 -0.02 1.14 -9.53
C TYR A 78 -1.17 1.47 -8.58
N LEU A 79 -1.27 0.77 -7.44
CA LEU A 79 -2.27 1.08 -6.43
C LEU A 79 -2.06 2.48 -5.83
N VAL A 80 -0.82 2.84 -5.49
CA VAL A 80 -0.53 4.19 -4.98
C VAL A 80 -0.73 5.24 -6.07
N LEU A 81 -0.19 5.04 -7.29
CA LEU A 81 -0.30 6.08 -8.33
C LEU A 81 -1.76 6.39 -8.72
N ASN A 82 -2.66 5.41 -8.67
CA ASN A 82 -4.04 5.58 -9.13
C ASN A 82 -5.08 5.70 -8.01
N LEU A 83 -4.82 5.18 -6.81
CA LEU A 83 -5.80 5.15 -5.71
C LEU A 83 -5.39 6.00 -4.51
N PHE A 84 -4.19 6.60 -4.53
CA PHE A 84 -3.74 7.44 -3.44
C PHE A 84 -4.41 8.82 -3.48
N PRO A 85 -4.62 9.46 -2.31
CA PRO A 85 -5.41 10.69 -2.22
C PRO A 85 -4.85 11.85 -3.02
N GLU A 86 -5.73 12.55 -3.75
CA GLU A 86 -5.38 13.83 -4.38
C GLU A 86 -5.43 15.01 -3.39
N ASP A 87 -6.18 14.85 -2.28
CA ASP A 87 -6.44 15.89 -1.28
C ASP A 87 -5.84 15.53 0.09
N VAL A 88 -4.99 16.43 0.60
CA VAL A 88 -4.31 16.34 1.90
C VAL A 88 -5.30 16.35 3.07
N GLN A 89 -6.44 17.04 2.96
CA GLN A 89 -7.38 17.26 4.09
C GLN A 89 -7.97 15.96 4.65
N ASN A 90 -7.94 14.86 3.89
CA ASN A 90 -8.49 13.57 4.32
C ASN A 90 -7.59 12.39 3.90
N ILE A 91 -6.28 12.62 3.80
CA ILE A 91 -5.33 11.60 3.33
C ILE A 91 -5.35 10.36 4.22
N GLU A 92 -5.35 10.53 5.54
CA GLU A 92 -5.43 9.47 6.56
C GLU A 92 -6.65 8.55 6.35
N LYS A 93 -7.84 9.14 6.11
CA LYS A 93 -9.10 8.40 5.94
C LYS A 93 -9.11 7.61 4.64
N GLN A 94 -8.49 8.17 3.60
CA GLN A 94 -8.44 7.51 2.31
C GLN A 94 -7.40 6.39 2.29
N ILE A 95 -6.25 6.56 2.96
CA ILE A 95 -5.30 5.47 3.22
C ILE A 95 -6.02 4.37 4.00
N SER A 96 -6.69 4.72 5.11
CA SER A 96 -7.45 3.77 5.95
C SER A 96 -8.47 2.94 5.16
N LYS A 97 -9.15 3.53 4.16
CA LYS A 97 -10.08 2.81 3.27
C LYS A 97 -9.40 1.74 2.41
N ARG A 98 -8.11 1.89 2.13
CA ARG A 98 -7.32 1.02 1.24
C ARG A 98 -6.34 0.10 2.01
N VAL A 99 -6.16 0.26 3.33
CA VAL A 99 -5.25 -0.55 4.18
C VAL A 99 -5.36 -2.04 3.90
N LYS A 100 -6.58 -2.61 3.98
CA LYS A 100 -6.79 -4.05 3.77
C LYS A 100 -6.38 -4.54 2.37
N LEU A 101 -6.38 -3.66 1.36
CA LEU A 101 -5.90 -3.98 0.03
C LEU A 101 -4.37 -3.99 0.00
N TYR A 102 -3.72 -2.95 0.55
CA TYR A 102 -2.26 -2.88 0.63
C TYR A 102 -1.67 -4.06 1.42
N GLN A 103 -2.28 -4.43 2.55
CA GLN A 103 -1.88 -5.60 3.36
C GLN A 103 -1.96 -6.94 2.61
N LYS A 104 -2.66 -7.04 1.46
CA LYS A 104 -2.61 -8.26 0.63
C LYS A 104 -1.31 -8.40 -0.16
N PHE A 105 -0.56 -7.31 -0.31
CA PHE A 105 0.66 -7.25 -1.11
C PHE A 105 1.89 -6.88 -0.28
N ILE A 106 1.71 -6.47 0.98
CA ILE A 106 2.81 -6.20 1.91
C ILE A 106 2.98 -7.41 2.80
N THR A 107 4.06 -8.15 2.57
CA THR A 107 4.37 -9.39 3.31
C THR A 107 5.74 -9.39 3.96
N ASP A 108 6.65 -8.54 3.49
CA ASP A 108 8.00 -8.40 4.03
C ASP A 108 8.52 -6.95 3.91
N ALA A 109 9.75 -6.75 4.37
CA ALA A 109 10.42 -5.45 4.33
C ALA A 109 10.64 -4.94 2.90
N ASP A 110 10.83 -5.82 1.90
CA ASP A 110 11.01 -5.42 0.51
C ASP A 110 9.70 -4.83 -0.07
N ASP A 111 8.54 -5.38 0.31
CA ASP A 111 7.24 -4.84 -0.07
C ASP A 111 6.93 -3.49 0.60
N GLN A 112 7.29 -3.33 1.87
CA GLN A 112 7.16 -2.05 2.58
C GLN A 112 8.05 -0.97 1.95
N LEU A 113 9.28 -1.34 1.56
CA LEU A 113 10.16 -0.46 0.80
C LEU A 113 9.52 -0.09 -0.56
N ALA A 114 8.91 -1.04 -1.27
CA ALA A 114 8.22 -0.77 -2.52
C ALA A 114 7.03 0.19 -2.34
N LEU A 115 6.30 0.12 -1.23
CA LEU A 115 5.26 1.10 -0.88
C LEU A 115 5.84 2.51 -0.71
N LEU A 116 6.97 2.64 0.00
CA LEU A 116 7.67 3.93 0.13
C LEU A 116 8.13 4.45 -1.25
N GLY A 117 8.63 3.59 -2.11
CA GLY A 117 9.02 3.95 -3.48
C GLY A 117 7.88 4.41 -4.35
N ALA A 118 6.73 3.74 -4.23
CA ALA A 118 5.53 4.16 -4.91
C ALA A 118 5.09 5.57 -4.48
N ILE A 119 5.22 5.90 -3.19
CA ILE A 119 4.97 7.24 -2.67
C ILE A 119 5.98 8.25 -3.19
N GLU A 120 7.26 7.91 -3.28
CA GLU A 120 8.25 8.80 -3.87
C GLU A 120 7.89 9.16 -5.31
N VAL A 121 7.54 8.16 -6.13
CA VAL A 121 7.12 8.39 -7.53
C VAL A 121 5.86 9.25 -7.57
N PHE A 122 4.86 8.97 -6.73
CA PHE A 122 3.64 9.76 -6.62
C PHE A 122 3.93 11.23 -6.31
N LEU A 123 4.79 11.51 -5.33
CA LEU A 123 5.16 12.88 -4.93
C LEU A 123 5.93 13.62 -6.04
N THR A 124 6.61 12.93 -6.95
CA THR A 124 7.22 13.59 -8.11
C THR A 124 6.20 14.09 -9.12
N GLN A 125 5.07 13.38 -9.25
CA GLN A 125 3.95 13.75 -10.11
C GLN A 125 3.08 14.83 -9.44
N ARG A 126 3.06 14.85 -8.11
CA ARG A 126 2.26 15.74 -7.27
C ARG A 126 3.13 16.56 -6.33
N LYS A 127 4.02 17.39 -6.91
CA LYS A 127 5.02 18.16 -6.14
C LYS A 127 4.41 19.14 -5.15
N GLU A 128 3.16 19.56 -5.36
CA GLU A 128 2.40 20.37 -4.41
C GLU A 128 2.09 19.63 -3.09
N LEU A 129 2.17 18.29 -3.10
CA LEU A 129 2.00 17.45 -1.92
C LEU A 129 3.32 17.17 -1.20
N LEU A 130 4.46 17.56 -1.79
CA LEU A 130 5.80 17.34 -1.26
C LEU A 130 6.13 18.34 -0.14
N GLU A 131 5.42 18.20 0.98
CA GLU A 131 5.62 18.98 2.21
C GLU A 131 5.86 18.05 3.39
N SER A 132 6.71 18.46 4.35
CA SER A 132 6.99 17.65 5.55
C SER A 132 5.73 17.29 6.33
N LYS A 133 4.75 18.19 6.39
CA LYS A 133 3.47 17.93 7.08
C LYS A 133 2.69 16.81 6.39
N THR A 134 2.52 16.89 5.07
CA THR A 134 1.80 15.88 4.29
C THR A 134 2.50 14.53 4.40
N LEU A 135 3.83 14.51 4.24
CA LEU A 135 4.62 13.29 4.35
C LEU A 135 4.54 12.67 5.75
N GLY A 136 4.58 13.49 6.81
CA GLY A 136 4.38 13.03 8.17
C GLY A 136 3.02 12.37 8.39
N ILE A 137 1.93 12.92 7.83
CA ILE A 137 0.60 12.29 7.91
C ILE A 137 0.56 10.96 7.17
N ILE A 138 1.18 10.87 5.98
CA ILE A 138 1.26 9.63 5.20
C ILE A 138 2.01 8.54 5.98
N LEU A 139 3.21 8.88 6.46
CA LEU A 139 4.07 7.95 7.18
C LEU A 139 3.43 7.50 8.51
N MET A 140 2.85 8.43 9.25
CA MET A 140 2.08 8.12 10.46
C MET A 140 0.92 7.18 10.14
N SER A 141 0.16 7.46 9.07
CA SER A 141 -0.95 6.60 8.67
C SER A 141 -0.48 5.21 8.24
N TYR A 142 0.71 5.07 7.64
CA TYR A 142 1.27 3.77 7.31
C TYR A 142 1.71 3.01 8.56
N TYR A 143 2.40 3.70 9.47
CA TYR A 143 2.85 3.15 10.75
C TYR A 143 1.66 2.65 11.59
N GLN A 144 0.65 3.49 11.82
CA GLN A 144 -0.55 3.15 12.61
C GLN A 144 -1.44 2.04 12.02
N ASN A 145 -1.24 1.67 10.75
CA ASN A 145 -2.03 0.64 10.08
C ASN A 145 -1.18 -0.59 9.69
N ASP A 146 -0.01 -0.76 10.30
CA ASP A 146 0.91 -1.87 10.09
C ASP A 146 1.30 -2.03 8.60
N LEU A 147 1.40 -0.92 7.87
CA LEU A 147 1.88 -0.90 6.49
C LEU A 147 3.38 -0.59 6.39
N LEU A 148 3.97 -0.07 7.46
CA LEU A 148 5.36 0.35 7.53
C LEU A 148 5.89 0.15 8.95
N GLU A 149 6.93 -0.66 9.07
CA GLU A 149 7.68 -0.86 10.31
C GLU A 149 8.74 0.23 10.49
N GLU A 150 9.06 0.53 11.75
CA GLU A 150 10.10 1.49 12.09
C GLU A 150 11.46 1.09 11.51
N GLU A 151 11.88 -0.17 11.66
CA GLU A 151 13.18 -0.63 11.15
C GLU A 151 13.33 -0.36 9.64
N VAL A 152 12.25 -0.61 8.89
CA VAL A 152 12.16 -0.35 7.44
C VAL A 152 12.24 1.14 7.15
N PHE A 153 11.48 1.96 7.88
CA PHE A 153 11.49 3.41 7.72
C PHE A 153 12.88 4.01 8.01
N GLN A 154 13.52 3.61 9.11
CA GLN A 154 14.86 4.07 9.50
C GLN A 154 15.90 3.65 8.45
N ALA A 155 15.86 2.39 7.99
CA ALA A 155 16.73 1.91 6.92
C ALA A 155 16.53 2.73 5.63
N TRP A 156 15.29 3.06 5.28
CA TRP A 156 14.97 3.91 4.14
C TRP A 156 15.52 5.34 4.28
N ILE A 157 15.41 5.97 5.46
CA ILE A 157 15.97 7.30 5.74
C ILE A 157 17.50 7.30 5.62
N GLU A 158 18.17 6.30 6.20
CA GLU A 158 19.64 6.14 6.10
C GLU A 158 20.11 5.94 4.65
N GLY A 159 19.28 5.26 3.84
CA GLY A 159 19.46 5.10 2.41
C GLY A 159 20.36 3.93 2.00
N SER A 160 20.46 3.73 0.68
CA SER A 160 21.09 2.54 0.08
C SER A 160 22.58 2.33 0.37
N ASP A 161 23.24 3.35 0.91
CA ASP A 161 24.66 3.27 1.29
C ASP A 161 24.88 2.70 2.69
N SER A 162 23.82 2.66 3.51
CA SER A 162 23.87 2.16 4.88
C SER A 162 23.95 0.63 4.92
N SER A 163 24.59 0.09 5.96
CA SER A 163 24.66 -1.36 6.17
C SER A 163 23.28 -1.94 6.47
N LYS A 164 22.45 -1.21 7.21
CA LYS A 164 21.09 -1.62 7.59
C LYS A 164 20.22 -1.80 6.36
N TYR A 165 20.24 -0.84 5.43
CA TYR A 165 19.52 -0.93 4.16
C TYR A 165 19.91 -2.18 3.38
N ARG A 166 21.21 -2.43 3.22
CA ARG A 166 21.71 -3.58 2.44
C ARG A 166 21.46 -4.93 3.11
N SER A 167 21.34 -4.98 4.43
CA SER A 167 21.03 -6.21 5.16
C SER A 167 19.54 -6.50 5.21
N LEU A 168 18.71 -5.46 5.28
CA LEU A 168 17.27 -5.59 5.46
C LEU A 168 16.56 -5.91 4.14
N PHE A 169 16.94 -5.23 3.06
CA PHE A 169 16.29 -5.36 1.75
C PHE A 169 17.08 -6.34 0.87
N LYS A 170 16.42 -7.43 0.46
CA LYS A 170 17.03 -8.46 -0.39
C LYS A 170 16.87 -8.12 -1.86
N ARG A 171 15.83 -7.35 -2.20
CA ARG A 171 15.54 -6.93 -3.55
C ARG A 171 16.05 -5.49 -3.73
N ASN A 172 16.69 -5.24 -4.86
CA ASN A 172 16.63 -3.89 -5.41
C ASN A 172 15.18 -3.71 -5.83
N ALA A 173 14.35 -3.10 -4.99
CA ALA A 173 12.93 -2.91 -5.28
C ALA A 173 12.77 -2.43 -6.72
N SER A 174 11.99 -3.17 -7.51
CA SER A 174 11.91 -3.01 -8.97
C SER A 174 11.19 -1.73 -9.38
N VAL A 175 10.70 -0.98 -8.40
CA VAL A 175 10.36 0.44 -8.52
C VAL A 175 11.67 1.22 -8.64
N THR A 176 12.05 1.61 -9.86
CA THR A 176 13.18 2.51 -10.07
C THR A 176 12.88 3.83 -9.38
N TYR A 177 13.52 4.04 -8.23
CA TYR A 177 13.31 5.24 -7.44
C TYR A 177 13.74 6.47 -8.21
N VAL A 178 13.03 7.55 -7.90
CA VAL A 178 13.18 8.91 -8.40
C VAL A 178 14.65 9.36 -8.36
N ASP A 179 14.98 10.41 -9.11
CA ASP A 179 16.34 10.96 -9.12
C ASP A 179 16.90 11.15 -7.71
N LYS A 180 18.19 10.85 -7.52
CA LYS A 180 18.86 10.91 -6.19
C LYS A 180 18.61 12.22 -5.44
N ALA A 181 18.52 13.34 -6.16
CA ALA A 181 18.22 14.64 -5.57
C ALA A 181 16.80 14.72 -4.98
N ILE A 182 15.81 14.18 -5.69
CA ILE A 182 14.42 14.13 -5.24
C ILE A 182 14.27 13.14 -4.07
N ASN A 183 14.89 11.96 -4.19
CA ASN A 183 14.89 10.96 -3.13
C ASN A 183 15.46 11.55 -1.82
N LYS A 184 16.58 12.28 -1.91
CA LYS A 184 17.17 12.98 -0.77
C LYS A 184 16.23 14.05 -0.20
N ASP A 185 15.60 14.86 -1.05
CA ASP A 185 14.66 15.91 -0.62
C ASP A 185 13.42 15.32 0.08
N ILE A 186 12.88 14.21 -0.40
CA ILE A 186 11.78 13.49 0.25
C ILE A 186 12.21 12.98 1.63
N ARG A 187 13.37 12.31 1.73
CA ARG A 187 13.90 11.83 3.01
C ARG A 187 14.18 12.96 3.99
N ASP A 188 14.73 14.08 3.52
CA ASP A 188 14.97 15.27 4.34
C ASP A 188 13.64 15.81 4.91
N LYS A 189 12.57 15.79 4.11
CA LYS A 189 11.22 16.18 4.56
C LYS A 189 10.57 15.18 5.51
N ALA A 190 10.98 13.91 5.49
CA ALA A 190 10.50 12.85 6.37
C ALA A 190 11.19 12.80 7.73
N LYS A 191 12.36 13.44 7.89
CA LYS A 191 13.11 13.50 9.16
C LYS A 191 12.31 13.93 10.40
N PRO A 192 11.35 14.86 10.33
CA PRO A 192 10.51 15.19 11.48
C PRO A 192 9.72 13.98 12.01
N PHE A 193 9.33 13.04 11.14
CA PHE A 193 8.66 11.81 11.55
C PHE A 193 9.62 10.82 12.21
N ALA A 194 10.87 10.72 11.72
CA ALA A 194 11.91 9.93 12.39
C ALA A 194 12.16 10.41 13.82
N LYS A 195 12.27 11.72 14.00
CA LYS A 195 12.43 12.33 15.32
C LYS A 195 11.22 12.07 16.24
N TRP A 196 10.02 12.03 15.69
CA TRP A 196 8.82 11.70 16.45
C TRP A 196 8.79 10.23 16.90
N LEU A 197 9.26 9.30 16.06
CA LEU A 197 9.39 7.89 16.43
C LEU A 197 10.41 7.71 17.58
N GLU A 198 11.58 8.36 17.47
CA GLU A 198 12.61 8.34 18.51
C GLU A 198 12.08 8.86 19.85
N GLU A 199 11.35 9.99 19.86
CA GLU A 199 10.75 10.55 21.07
C GLU A 199 9.67 9.63 21.67
N ALA A 200 8.92 8.90 20.83
CA ALA A 200 7.90 7.96 21.29
C ALA A 200 8.52 6.71 21.94
N GLU A 201 9.64 6.20 21.44
CA GLU A 201 10.38 5.09 22.07
C GLU A 201 10.99 5.52 23.42
N GLU A 202 11.54 6.74 23.52
CA GLU A 202 12.11 7.26 24.76
C GLU A 202 11.05 7.47 25.87
N ASP A 203 9.86 7.97 25.52
CA ASP A 203 8.75 8.17 26.48
C ASP A 203 8.19 6.83 27.03
N ASP A 204 8.19 5.76 26.22
CA ASP A 204 7.71 4.43 26.64
C ASP A 204 8.71 3.71 27.57
N GLU A 205 10.02 4.02 27.49
CA GLU A 205 11.06 3.44 28.36
C GLU A 205 11.13 4.09 29.75
N ASP A 206 10.71 5.35 29.90
CA ASP A 206 10.75 6.09 31.17
C ASP A 206 9.52 5.85 32.07
N GLU A 207 8.50 5.13 31.59
CA GLU A 207 7.30 4.73 32.35
C GLU A 207 7.36 3.30 32.95
N GLU A 208 8.49 2.57 32.81
CA GLU A 208 8.77 1.30 33.52
C GLU A 208 9.64 1.43 34.78
#